data_AF-A0A937HP54-F1
#
_entry.id   AF-A0A937HP54-F1
#
_cell.length_a   1.000
_cell.length_b   1.000
_cell.length_c   1.000
_cell.angle_alpha   90.00
_cell.angle_beta   90.00
_cell.angle_gamma   90.00
#
_symmetry.space_group_name_H-M   'P 1'
#
loop_
_entity.id
_entity.type
_entity.pdbx_description
1 polymer ?
#
loop_
_entity_poly.entity_id
_entity_poly.type
_entity_poly.pdbx_seq_one_letter_code
_entity_poly.pdbx_strand_id
1 'polypeptide(L)' 'MRKYITIDLGSKTTASRDLSGREIAESGRYLIARMLLDQNIATIDPMSPENPL' A
#
# COMPACT_ATOMS: atom_id res chain seq x y z
N MET A 1 -16.54 -1.57 8.27
CA MET A 1 -15.36 -2.44 7.98
C MET A 1 -14.65 -1.86 6.78
N ARG A 2 -13.44 -1.32 6.97
CA ARG A 2 -12.65 -0.74 5.87
C ARG A 2 -11.60 -1.76 5.45
N LYS A 3 -11.50 -2.04 4.15
CA LYS A 3 -10.52 -2.99 3.61
C LYS A 3 -9.37 -2.25 2.93
N TYR A 4 -8.18 -2.82 3.03
CA TYR A 4 -7.04 -2.50 2.19
C TYR A 4 -6.88 -3.61 1.16
N ILE A 5 -6.80 -3.23 -0.11
CA ILE A 5 -6.75 -4.16 -1.24
C ILE A 5 -5.39 -4.00 -1.90
N THR A 6 -4.71 -5.11 -2.11
CA THR A 6 -3.47 -5.18 -2.89
C THR A 6 -3.80 -5.83 -4.23
N ILE A 7 -3.39 -5.19 -5.32
CA ILE A 7 -3.53 -5.70 -6.67
C ILE A 7 -2.12 -5.78 -7.26
N ASP A 8 -1.68 -6.98 -7.59
CA ASP A 8 -0.43 -7.20 -8.30
C ASP A 8 -0.75 -7.44 -9.78
N LEU A 9 -0.31 -6.51 -10.63
CA LEU A 9 -0.54 -6.54 -12.07
C LEU A 9 0.35 -7.56 -12.79
N GLY A 10 1.56 -7.83 -12.27
CA GLY A 10 2.51 -8.78 -12.84
C GLY A 10 2.05 -10.22 -12.65
N SER A 11 1.59 -10.57 -11.44
CA SER A 11 1.06 -11.90 -11.13
C SER A 11 -0.45 -12.05 -11.37
N LYS A 12 -1.15 -10.96 -11.65
CA LYS A 12 -2.63 -10.90 -11.79
C LYS A 12 -3.36 -11.43 -10.56
N THR A 13 -2.82 -11.14 -9.38
CA THR A 13 -3.41 -11.57 -8.11
C THR A 13 -4.02 -10.41 -7.35
N THR A 14 -5.01 -10.72 -6.51
CA THR A 14 -5.62 -9.75 -5.60
C THR A 14 -5.62 -10.32 -4.19
N ALA A 15 -5.32 -9.46 -3.22
CA ALA A 15 -5.39 -9.76 -1.81
C ALA A 15 -6.16 -8.65 -1.10
N SER A 16 -6.85 -8.99 -0.02
CA SER A 16 -7.55 -8.00 0.81
C SER A 16 -7.34 -8.31 2.28
N ARG A 17 -7.15 -7.26 3.08
CA ARG A 17 -7.11 -7.35 4.54
C ARG A 17 -8.03 -6.30 5.14
N ASP A 18 -8.61 -6.60 6.28
CA ASP A 18 -9.36 -5.61 7.05
C ASP A 18 -8.38 -4.65 7.75
N LEU A 19 -8.71 -3.36 7.74
CA LEU A 19 -8.06 -2.36 8.57
C LEU A 19 -8.69 -2.36 9.95
N SER A 20 -7.89 -2.18 10.99
CA SER A 20 -8.36 -2.17 12.37
C SER A 20 -7.72 -1.07 13.21
N GLY A 21 -8.39 -0.67 14.29
CA GLY A 21 -7.87 0.28 15.28
C GLY A 21 -7.27 1.54 14.67
N ARG A 22 -5.99 1.77 14.96
CA ARG A 22 -5.23 2.95 14.52
C ARG A 22 -5.15 3.08 12.99
N GLU A 23 -5.09 1.97 12.25
CA GLU A 23 -5.05 2.01 10.79
C GLU A 23 -6.31 2.63 10.18
N ILE A 24 -7.47 2.47 10.83
CA ILE A 24 -8.71 3.12 10.38
C ILE A 24 -8.61 4.63 10.63
N ALA A 25 -8.20 5.01 11.84
CA ALA A 25 -8.10 6.41 12.26
C ALA A 25 -7.10 7.21 11.41
N GLU A 26 -6.01 6.58 11.00
CA GLU A 26 -4.93 7.19 10.22
C GLU A 26 -4.98 6.82 8.73
N SER A 27 -6.08 6.22 8.28
CA SER A 27 -6.25 5.85 6.88
C SER A 27 -6.19 7.08 5.95
N GLY A 28 -5.83 6.83 4.68
CA GLY A 28 -5.58 7.90 3.72
C GLY A 28 -4.10 8.30 3.69
N ARG A 29 -3.82 9.60 3.59
CA ARG A 29 -2.46 10.12 3.30
C ARG A 29 -1.40 9.66 4.30
N TYR A 30 -1.73 9.59 5.59
CA TYR A 30 -0.77 9.14 6.60
C TYR A 30 -0.42 7.67 6.42
N LEU A 31 -1.41 6.78 6.40
CA LEU A 31 -1.18 5.34 6.26
C LEU A 31 -0.42 5.02 4.96
N ILE A 32 -0.76 5.69 3.84
CA ILE A 32 -0.04 5.54 2.57
C ILE A 32 1.44 5.95 2.75
N ALA A 33 1.71 7.16 3.23
CA ALA A 33 3.09 7.63 3.39
C ALA A 33 3.90 6.77 4.38
N ARG A 34 3.25 6.23 5.43
CA ARG A 34 3.89 5.32 6.37
C ARG A 34 4.29 4.01 5.71
N MET A 35 3.38 3.39 4.97
CA MET A 35 3.65 2.16 4.23
C MET A 35 4.78 2.34 3.20
N LEU A 36 4.74 3.43 2.43
CA LEU A 36 5.79 3.74 1.44
C LEU A 36 7.16 3.96 2.10
N LEU A 37 7.20 4.62 3.27
CA LEU A 37 8.47 4.80 4.00
C LEU A 37 8.99 3.47 4.54
N ASP A 38 8.13 2.66 5.17
CA ASP A 38 8.53 1.38 5.76
C ASP A 38 9.03 0.39 4.70
N GLN A 39 8.52 0.50 3.47
CA GLN A 39 8.95 -0.28 2.30
C GLN A 39 10.15 0.33 1.55
N ASN A 40 10.66 1.48 1.99
CA ASN A 40 11.76 2.21 1.34
C ASN A 40 11.51 2.49 -0.16
N ILE A 41 10.27 2.80 -0.53
CA ILE A 41 9.87 3.04 -1.93
C ILE A 41 10.62 4.22 -2.55
N ALA A 42 11.08 5.19 -1.75
CA ALA A 42 11.77 6.37 -2.26
C ALA A 42 13.07 6.09 -3.03
N THR A 43 13.65 4.89 -2.90
CA THR A 43 14.92 4.54 -3.58
C THR A 43 14.74 3.77 -4.89
N ILE A 44 13.52 3.42 -5.28
CA ILE A 44 13.26 2.66 -6.51
C ILE A 44 13.14 3.61 -7.70
N ASP A 45 13.31 3.08 -8.92
CA ASP A 45 13.03 3.84 -10.14
C ASP A 45 11.52 4.16 -10.20
N PRO A 46 11.11 5.44 -10.30
CA PRO A 46 9.70 5.83 -10.32
C PRO A 46 8.92 5.26 -11.50
N MET A 47 9.58 4.82 -12.57
CA MET A 47 8.95 4.21 -13.75
C MET A 47 8.99 2.68 -13.73
N SER A 48 9.55 2.07 -12.69
CA SER A 48 9.66 0.62 -12.57
C SER A 48 8.35 -0.04 -12.12
N PRO A 49 8.11 -1.32 -12.48
CA PRO A 49 6.96 -2.08 -11.98
C PRO A 49 6.88 -2.18 -10.45
N GLU A 50 8.01 -2.01 -9.76
CA GLU A 50 8.11 -2.05 -8.30
C GLU A 50 7.52 -0.81 -7.62
N ASN A 51 7.22 0.26 -8.36
CA ASN A 51 6.63 1.48 -7.82
C ASN A 51 5.11 1.35 -7.59
N PRO A 52 4.63 1.27 -6.33
CA PRO A 52 3.22 1.08 -6.04
C PRO A 52 2.41 2.36 -6.30
N LEU A 53 1.16 2.18 -6.74
CA LEU A 53 0.18 3.25 -6.95
C LEU A 53 -0.95 3.23 -5.93
#